data_AF-A0A1X7KH50-F1
#
_entry.id   AF-A0A1X7KH50-F1
#
_cell.length_a   1.000
_cell.length_b   1.000
_cell.length_c   1.000
_cell.angle_alpha   90.00
_cell.angle_beta   90.00
_cell.angle_gamma   90.00
#
_symmetry.space_group_name_H-M   'P 1'
#
loop_
_entity.id
_entity.type
_entity.pdbx_description
1 polymer ?
#
loop_
_entity_poly.entity_id
_entity_poly.type
_entity_poly.pdbx_seq_one_letter_code
_entity_poly.pdbx_strand_id
1 'polypeptide(L)'
;MSEADTPWSRLSSRVARVVLARKDFTYAELVDALAAEGNTDGERALVSRISRGTLKLSLLLQIVSITGATPPERWTSALRTEGSWEQKAQAVIGSELARQPVFDFSELARRLANIGATVPEKTLEASITTGNMPLALFLQLLLALGSDSLERYVDYEDLLDAAKATSVD
;
A
#
# COMPACT_ATOMS: atom_id res chain seq x y z
N MET A 1 4.07 16.45 -13.62
CA MET A 1 3.12 15.32 -13.72
C MET A 1 2.50 15.12 -12.35
N SER A 2 1.18 15.09 -12.24
CA SER A 2 0.51 14.84 -10.96
C SER A 2 0.76 13.38 -10.55
N GLU A 3 1.11 13.11 -9.28
CA GLU A 3 1.35 11.74 -8.76
C GLU A 3 0.21 10.75 -9.06
N ALA A 4 -1.01 11.28 -9.28
CA ALA A 4 -2.26 10.55 -9.47
C ALA A 4 -2.46 9.88 -10.84
N ASP A 5 -1.49 9.98 -11.77
CA ASP A 5 -1.62 9.39 -13.11
C ASP A 5 -0.43 8.50 -13.49
N THR A 6 0.24 7.95 -12.48
CA THR A 6 1.32 6.97 -12.65
C THR A 6 0.75 5.55 -12.77
N PRO A 7 1.45 4.61 -13.45
CA PRO A 7 1.10 3.18 -13.39
C PRO A 7 0.87 2.69 -11.96
N TRP A 8 1.72 3.12 -11.01
CA TRP A 8 1.64 2.76 -9.58
C TRP A 8 0.40 3.29 -8.86
N SER A 9 -0.05 4.51 -9.20
CA SER A 9 -1.31 5.04 -8.68
C SER A 9 -2.52 4.25 -9.20
N ARG A 10 -2.50 3.84 -10.47
CA ARG A 10 -3.55 2.99 -11.06
C ARG A 10 -3.61 1.62 -10.38
N LEU A 11 -2.46 1.02 -10.10
CA LEU A 11 -2.37 -0.22 -9.31
C LEU A 11 -2.93 -0.04 -7.90
N SER A 12 -2.56 1.03 -7.22
CA SER A 12 -3.06 1.35 -5.87
C SER A 12 -4.58 1.47 -5.85
N SER A 13 -5.15 2.14 -6.85
CA SER A 13 -6.61 2.23 -7.03
C SER A 13 -7.25 0.86 -7.22
N ARG A 14 -6.67 0.04 -8.10
CA ARG A 14 -7.18 -1.30 -8.41
C ARG A 14 -7.12 -2.22 -7.19
N VAL A 15 -6.02 -2.23 -6.45
CA VAL A 15 -5.89 -3.02 -5.21
C VAL A 15 -7.02 -2.71 -4.24
N ALA A 16 -7.27 -1.43 -3.95
CA ALA A 16 -8.35 -1.04 -3.05
C ALA A 16 -9.74 -1.46 -3.58
N ARG A 17 -9.99 -1.31 -4.89
CA ARG A 17 -11.24 -1.76 -5.51
C ARG A 17 -11.41 -3.28 -5.48
N VAL A 18 -10.34 -4.04 -5.65
CA VAL A 18 -10.37 -5.51 -5.55
C VAL A 18 -10.71 -5.94 -4.12
N VAL A 19 -10.14 -5.28 -3.10
CA VAL A 19 -10.52 -5.57 -1.70
C VAL A 19 -12.04 -5.42 -1.50
N LEU A 20 -12.61 -4.31 -1.97
CA LEU A 20 -14.05 -4.03 -1.85
C LEU A 20 -14.90 -5.05 -2.63
N ALA A 21 -14.56 -5.28 -3.90
CA ALA A 21 -15.29 -6.20 -4.77
C ALA A 21 -15.29 -7.64 -4.25
N ARG A 22 -14.20 -8.10 -3.61
CA ARG A 22 -14.11 -9.45 -3.03
C ARG A 22 -15.07 -9.70 -1.86
N LYS A 23 -15.62 -8.64 -1.29
CA LYS A 23 -16.52 -8.68 -0.13
C LYS A 23 -17.85 -8.01 -0.41
N ASP A 24 -18.13 -7.72 -1.68
CA ASP A 24 -19.33 -7.01 -2.15
C ASP A 24 -19.59 -5.69 -1.38
N PHE A 25 -18.50 -5.03 -0.95
CA PHE A 25 -18.57 -3.82 -0.14
C PHE A 25 -18.73 -2.57 -1.03
N THR A 26 -19.73 -1.76 -0.77
CA THR A 26 -19.95 -0.49 -1.47
C THR A 26 -19.11 0.64 -0.88
N TYR A 27 -18.96 1.75 -1.61
CA TYR A 27 -18.30 2.94 -1.08
C TYR A 27 -19.07 3.57 0.09
N ALA A 28 -20.40 3.54 0.05
CA ALA A 28 -21.24 4.06 1.14
C ALA A 28 -21.02 3.25 2.44
N GLU A 29 -21.09 1.91 2.35
CA GLU A 29 -20.82 1.03 3.50
C GLU A 29 -19.39 1.23 4.04
N LEU A 30 -18.42 1.44 3.15
CA LEU A 30 -17.04 1.70 3.57
C LEU A 30 -16.91 3.00 4.36
N VAL A 31 -17.61 4.06 3.95
CA VAL A 31 -17.60 5.35 4.65
C VAL A 31 -18.23 5.21 6.02
N ASP A 32 -19.39 4.58 6.10
CA ASP A 32 -20.09 4.38 7.38
C ASP A 32 -19.23 3.56 8.36
N ALA A 33 -18.59 2.51 7.87
CA ALA A 33 -17.73 1.66 8.69
C ALA A 33 -16.41 2.34 9.08
N LEU A 34 -15.81 3.15 8.21
CA LEU A 34 -14.64 3.98 8.54
C LEU A 34 -14.99 5.07 9.56
N ALA A 35 -16.18 5.65 9.46
CA ALA A 35 -16.68 6.64 10.42
C ALA A 35 -16.85 6.05 11.82
N ALA A 36 -17.30 4.79 11.93
CA ALA A 36 -17.37 4.08 13.20
C ALA A 36 -15.98 3.88 13.86
N GLU A 37 -14.91 3.85 13.06
CA GLU A 37 -13.51 3.76 13.50
C GLU A 37 -12.84 5.15 13.66
N GLY A 38 -13.62 6.24 13.62
CA GLY A 38 -13.16 7.61 13.85
C GLY A 38 -12.62 8.34 12.62
N ASN A 39 -12.73 7.76 11.43
CA ASN A 39 -12.37 8.45 10.19
C ASN A 39 -13.54 9.33 9.71
N THR A 40 -13.33 10.65 9.68
CA THR A 40 -14.37 11.63 9.32
C THR A 40 -14.36 12.03 7.85
N ASP A 41 -13.57 11.33 7.02
CA ASP A 41 -13.54 11.60 5.58
C ASP A 41 -14.90 11.28 4.96
N GLY A 42 -15.54 12.31 4.39
CA GLY A 42 -16.78 12.11 3.65
C GLY A 42 -16.58 11.24 2.40
N GLU A 43 -17.66 10.60 1.94
CA GLU A 43 -17.66 9.66 0.80
C GLU A 43 -16.93 10.19 -0.43
N ARG A 44 -17.21 11.44 -0.82
CA ARG A 44 -16.58 12.06 -1.98
C ARG A 44 -15.06 12.11 -1.87
N ALA A 45 -14.52 12.41 -0.68
CA ALA A 45 -13.08 12.46 -0.46
C ALA A 45 -12.45 11.07 -0.52
N LEU A 46 -13.12 10.07 0.07
CA LEU A 46 -12.66 8.68 0.04
C LEU A 46 -12.66 8.11 -1.38
N VAL A 47 -13.78 8.20 -2.10
CA VAL A 47 -13.91 7.76 -3.50
C VAL A 47 -12.87 8.44 -4.38
N SER A 48 -12.62 9.72 -4.14
CA SER A 48 -11.64 10.50 -4.90
C SER A 48 -10.21 10.02 -4.66
N ARG A 49 -9.82 9.71 -3.42
CA ARG A 49 -8.49 9.12 -3.12
C ARG A 49 -8.34 7.72 -3.68
N ILE A 50 -9.36 6.88 -3.55
CA ILE A 50 -9.34 5.52 -4.12
C ILE A 50 -9.20 5.60 -5.63
N SER A 51 -9.98 6.44 -6.30
CA SER A 51 -9.97 6.56 -7.75
C SER A 51 -8.66 7.11 -8.30
N ARG A 52 -8.00 8.02 -7.56
CA ARG A 52 -6.68 8.55 -7.92
C ARG A 52 -5.50 7.68 -7.45
N GLY A 53 -5.75 6.62 -6.67
CA GLY A 53 -4.70 5.80 -6.10
C GLY A 53 -3.81 6.50 -5.08
N THR A 54 -4.25 7.60 -4.49
CA THR A 54 -3.47 8.41 -3.52
C THR A 54 -3.71 7.94 -2.08
N LEU A 55 -3.88 6.63 -1.90
CA LEU A 55 -4.14 6.01 -0.61
C LEU A 55 -2.84 5.79 0.14
N LYS A 56 -2.89 5.85 1.47
CA LYS A 56 -1.81 5.36 2.33
C LYS A 56 -1.98 3.86 2.57
N LEU A 57 -0.88 3.17 2.89
CA LEU A 57 -0.92 1.78 3.33
C LEU A 57 -1.85 1.60 4.55
N SER A 58 -1.77 2.50 5.54
CA SER A 58 -2.63 2.45 6.73
C SER A 58 -4.12 2.40 6.38
N LEU A 59 -4.57 3.18 5.40
CA LEU A 59 -5.94 3.17 4.92
C LEU A 59 -6.30 1.87 4.18
N LEU A 60 -5.37 1.28 3.40
CA LEU A 60 -5.61 -0.04 2.81
C LEU A 60 -5.79 -1.11 3.90
N LEU A 61 -4.97 -1.08 4.95
CA LEU A 61 -5.08 -2.02 6.08
C LEU A 61 -6.40 -1.85 6.84
N GLN A 62 -6.87 -0.61 7.02
CA GLN A 62 -8.21 -0.32 7.54
C GLN A 62 -9.29 -0.97 6.67
N ILE A 63 -9.25 -0.73 5.35
CA ILE A 63 -10.23 -1.28 4.41
C ILE A 63 -10.23 -2.82 4.48
N VAL A 64 -9.06 -3.46 4.46
CA VAL A 64 -8.95 -4.93 4.57
C VAL A 64 -9.55 -5.44 5.89
N SER A 65 -9.28 -4.77 7.00
CA SER A 65 -9.80 -5.16 8.31
C SER A 65 -11.31 -4.99 8.41
N ILE A 66 -11.85 -3.84 7.99
CA ILE A 66 -13.27 -3.50 8.08
C ILE A 66 -14.12 -4.38 7.16
N THR A 67 -13.65 -4.63 5.94
CA THR A 67 -14.34 -5.50 4.98
C THR A 67 -14.26 -6.98 5.35
N GLY A 68 -13.43 -7.35 6.35
CA GLY A 68 -13.12 -8.73 6.68
C GLY A 68 -12.42 -9.47 5.53
N ALA A 69 -11.75 -8.75 4.63
CA ALA A 69 -10.91 -9.33 3.59
C ALA A 69 -9.73 -10.07 4.22
N THR A 70 -9.39 -11.23 3.68
CA THR A 70 -8.32 -12.06 4.24
C THR A 70 -6.97 -11.39 3.99
N PRO A 71 -6.26 -10.88 5.02
CA PRO A 71 -4.97 -10.29 4.81
C PRO A 71 -3.95 -11.36 4.39
N PRO A 72 -2.83 -10.96 3.76
CA PRO A 72 -1.69 -11.83 3.56
C PRO A 72 -1.23 -12.43 4.89
N GLU A 73 -0.81 -13.70 4.88
CA GLU A 73 -0.46 -14.42 6.11
C GLU A 73 0.58 -13.66 6.94
N ARG A 74 1.60 -13.12 6.27
CA ARG A 74 2.69 -12.32 6.88
C ARG A 74 2.23 -11.05 7.58
N TRP A 75 1.05 -10.53 7.22
CA TRP A 75 0.52 -9.29 7.79
C TRP A 75 -0.37 -9.57 9.00
N THR A 76 -0.75 -10.83 9.22
CA THR A 76 -1.71 -11.22 10.26
C THR A 76 -1.24 -10.82 11.67
N SER A 77 0.03 -11.03 11.99
CA SER A 77 0.61 -10.62 13.28
C SER A 77 0.62 -9.10 13.44
N ALA A 78 1.03 -8.37 12.40
CA ALA A 78 1.05 -6.92 12.38
C ALA A 78 -0.35 -6.31 12.56
N LEU A 79 -1.36 -6.86 11.90
CA LEU A 79 -2.75 -6.40 12.00
C LEU A 79 -3.38 -6.65 13.38
N ARG A 80 -2.91 -7.66 14.11
CA ARG A 80 -3.33 -7.98 15.49
C ARG A 80 -2.64 -7.12 16.55
N THR A 81 -1.59 -6.39 16.18
CA THR A 81 -0.90 -5.51 17.12
C THR A 81 -1.84 -4.37 17.53
N GLU A 82 -1.82 -4.00 18.81
CA GLU A 82 -2.56 -2.83 19.30
C GLU A 82 -1.91 -1.54 18.81
N GLY A 83 -2.69 -0.46 18.73
CA GLY A 83 -2.20 0.86 18.33
C GLY A 83 -2.86 1.41 17.07
N SER A 84 -2.29 2.51 16.57
CA SER A 84 -2.80 3.21 15.41
C SER A 84 -2.57 2.42 14.11
N TRP A 85 -3.30 2.80 13.06
CA TRP A 85 -3.15 2.17 11.75
C TRP A 85 -1.80 2.43 11.10
N GLU A 86 -1.14 3.53 11.45
CA GLU A 86 0.24 3.82 11.09
C GLU A 86 1.21 2.85 11.78
N GLN A 87 1.00 2.54 13.06
CA GLN A 87 1.81 1.53 13.77
C GLN A 87 1.64 0.14 13.16
N LYS A 88 0.41 -0.23 12.76
CA LYS A 88 0.16 -1.48 12.02
C LYS A 88 0.81 -1.47 10.64
N ALA A 89 0.78 -0.35 9.93
CA ALA A 89 1.47 -0.19 8.64
C ALA A 89 2.98 -0.33 8.78
N GLN A 90 3.58 0.27 9.81
CA GLN A 90 4.99 0.09 10.15
C GLN A 90 5.31 -1.39 10.41
N ALA A 91 4.48 -2.10 11.18
CA ALA A 91 4.68 -3.52 11.47
C ALA A 91 4.56 -4.40 10.20
N VAL A 92 3.64 -4.08 9.29
CA VAL A 92 3.52 -4.75 7.98
C VAL A 92 4.77 -4.50 7.12
N ILE A 93 5.25 -3.26 7.05
CA ILE A 93 6.47 -2.94 6.31
C ILE A 93 7.66 -3.69 6.92
N GLY A 94 7.76 -3.71 8.25
CA GLY A 94 8.80 -4.44 8.96
C GLY A 94 8.79 -5.94 8.67
N SER A 95 7.62 -6.57 8.59
CA SER A 95 7.52 -8.01 8.26
C SER A 95 7.93 -8.32 6.82
N GLU A 96 7.69 -7.40 5.88
CA GLU A 96 8.19 -7.53 4.50
C GLU A 96 9.71 -7.34 4.43
N LEU A 97 10.26 -6.35 5.15
CA LEU A 97 11.69 -6.07 5.18
C LEU A 97 12.49 -7.18 5.85
N ALA A 98 11.93 -7.83 6.88
CA ALA A 98 12.56 -8.96 7.58
C ALA A 98 12.82 -10.18 6.67
N ARG A 99 12.27 -10.20 5.44
CA ARG A 99 12.60 -11.21 4.41
C ARG A 99 14.02 -11.06 3.88
N GLN A 100 14.62 -9.89 3.99
CA GLN A 100 15.96 -9.62 3.47
C GLN A 100 17.00 -9.96 4.54
N PRO A 101 17.97 -10.84 4.25
CA PRO A 101 18.98 -11.25 5.24
C PRO A 101 19.92 -10.10 5.65
N VAL A 102 20.12 -9.12 4.77
CA VAL A 102 20.84 -7.88 5.03
C VAL A 102 19.99 -6.74 4.49
N PHE A 103 19.59 -5.83 5.37
CA PHE A 103 18.79 -4.67 5.03
C PHE A 103 19.65 -3.40 5.04
N ASP A 104 19.63 -2.67 3.92
CA ASP A 104 20.30 -1.38 3.76
C ASP A 104 19.34 -0.43 3.03
N PHE A 105 19.09 0.73 3.64
CA PHE A 105 18.20 1.76 3.09
C PHE A 105 18.74 2.33 1.77
N SER A 106 20.06 2.47 1.65
CA SER A 106 20.70 2.95 0.42
C SER A 106 20.47 1.98 -0.74
N GLU A 107 20.63 0.68 -0.49
CA GLU A 107 20.34 -0.36 -1.48
C GLU A 107 18.86 -0.43 -1.84
N LEU A 108 17.97 -0.31 -0.85
CA LEU A 108 16.53 -0.29 -1.10
C LEU A 108 16.12 0.92 -1.94
N ALA A 109 16.61 2.11 -1.59
CA ALA A 109 16.35 3.34 -2.35
C ALA A 109 16.84 3.21 -3.80
N ARG A 110 18.00 2.59 -4.01
CA ARG A 110 18.53 2.31 -5.35
C ARG A 110 17.63 1.35 -6.15
N ARG A 111 17.15 0.26 -5.53
CA ARG A 111 16.22 -0.67 -6.18
C ARG A 111 14.90 0.00 -6.53
N LEU A 112 14.37 0.82 -5.63
CA LEU A 112 13.16 1.62 -5.84
C LEU A 112 13.34 2.61 -6.99
N ALA A 113 14.49 3.30 -7.07
CA ALA A 113 14.81 4.20 -8.17
C ALA A 113 14.82 3.47 -9.53
N ASN A 114 15.36 2.24 -9.59
CA ASN A 114 15.39 1.43 -10.81
C ASN A 114 13.99 1.04 -11.33
N ILE A 115 12.96 1.07 -10.48
CA ILE A 115 11.56 0.80 -10.86
C ILE A 115 10.72 2.08 -10.91
N GLY A 116 11.38 3.24 -11.04
CA GLY A 116 10.74 4.55 -11.25
C GLY A 116 10.27 5.26 -9.97
N ALA A 117 10.69 4.80 -8.79
CA ALA A 117 10.37 5.45 -7.52
C ALA A 117 11.53 6.36 -7.08
N THR A 118 11.48 7.64 -7.44
CA THR A 118 12.46 8.63 -6.99
C THR A 118 12.09 9.14 -5.60
N VAL A 119 12.40 8.36 -4.57
CA VAL A 119 12.19 8.75 -3.16
C VAL A 119 13.55 8.90 -2.48
N PRO A 120 13.86 10.06 -1.87
CA PRO A 120 15.08 10.23 -1.09
C PRO A 120 15.14 9.23 0.06
N GLU A 121 16.33 8.71 0.35
CA GLU A 121 16.55 7.72 1.42
C GLU A 121 15.98 8.17 2.76
N LYS A 122 16.22 9.43 3.16
CA LYS A 122 15.66 10.00 4.41
C LYS A 122 14.13 10.00 4.43
N THR A 123 13.50 10.23 3.29
CA THR A 123 12.04 10.22 3.17
C THR A 123 11.52 8.78 3.25
N LEU A 124 12.22 7.84 2.61
CA LEU A 124 11.89 6.42 2.67
C LEU A 124 12.00 5.89 4.11
N GLU A 125 13.11 6.18 4.79
CA GLU A 125 13.32 5.84 6.19
C GLU A 125 12.23 6.44 7.09
N ALA A 126 11.88 7.72 6.89
CA ALA A 126 10.81 8.37 7.63
C ALA A 126 9.44 7.69 7.36
N SER A 127 9.10 7.38 6.11
CA SER A 127 7.86 6.68 5.77
C SER A 127 7.78 5.27 6.36
N ILE A 128 8.89 4.54 6.39
CA ILE A 128 8.99 3.21 7.02
C ILE A 128 8.81 3.35 8.54
N THR A 129 9.56 4.25 9.16
CA THR A 129 9.57 4.43 10.63
C THR A 129 8.24 4.96 11.16
N THR A 130 7.56 5.81 10.41
CA THR A 130 6.28 6.39 10.82
C THR A 130 5.07 5.59 10.35
N GLY A 131 5.24 4.60 9.47
CA GLY A 131 4.12 3.92 8.79
C GLY A 131 3.31 4.79 7.83
N ASN A 132 3.71 6.06 7.61
CA ASN A 132 3.10 6.96 6.63
C ASN A 132 3.68 6.72 5.23
N MET A 133 3.39 5.53 4.68
CA MET A 133 3.80 5.15 3.33
C MET A 133 2.62 5.25 2.35
N PRO A 134 2.77 5.95 1.21
CA PRO A 134 1.83 5.86 0.10
C PRO A 134 1.71 4.41 -0.38
N LEU A 135 0.50 3.96 -0.70
CA LEU A 135 0.28 2.59 -1.18
C LEU A 135 1.07 2.32 -2.47
N ALA A 136 1.16 3.29 -3.37
CA ALA A 136 1.97 3.18 -4.59
C ALA A 136 3.44 2.86 -4.28
N LEU A 137 4.02 3.55 -3.30
CA LEU A 137 5.39 3.30 -2.84
C LEU A 137 5.53 1.94 -2.16
N PHE A 138 4.50 1.50 -1.44
CA PHE A 138 4.48 0.16 -0.85
C PHE A 138 4.41 -0.95 -1.92
N LEU A 139 3.65 -0.76 -3.00
CA LEU A 139 3.63 -1.72 -4.11
C LEU A 139 4.99 -1.82 -4.81
N GLN A 140 5.67 -0.68 -4.97
CA GLN A 140 7.04 -0.62 -5.46
C GLN A 140 7.99 -1.36 -4.51
N LEU A 141 7.83 -1.17 -3.19
CA LEU A 141 8.59 -1.89 -2.16
C LEU A 141 8.39 -3.41 -2.29
N LEU A 142 7.15 -3.89 -2.40
CA LEU A 142 6.88 -5.32 -2.57
C LEU A 142 7.58 -5.88 -3.80
N LEU A 143 7.54 -5.17 -4.94
CA LEU A 143 8.26 -5.58 -6.14
C LEU A 143 9.78 -5.62 -5.91
N ALA A 144 10.36 -4.57 -5.31
CA ALA A 144 11.81 -4.49 -5.02
C ALA A 144 12.30 -5.59 -4.06
N LEU A 145 11.40 -6.11 -3.22
CA LEU A 145 11.65 -7.22 -2.29
C LEU A 145 11.34 -8.60 -2.89
N GLY A 146 10.75 -8.66 -4.10
CA GLY A 146 10.25 -9.90 -4.69
C GLY A 146 9.14 -10.55 -3.84
N SER A 147 8.28 -9.72 -3.25
CA SER A 147 7.20 -10.16 -2.36
C SER A 147 5.92 -10.48 -3.14
N ASP A 148 5.33 -11.62 -2.77
CA ASP A 148 4.10 -12.21 -3.26
C ASP A 148 2.89 -11.90 -2.37
N SER A 149 3.08 -11.15 -1.26
CA SER A 149 2.07 -10.99 -0.22
C SER A 149 0.72 -10.48 -0.75
N LEU A 150 0.70 -9.67 -1.81
CA LEU A 150 -0.53 -9.12 -2.38
C LEU A 150 -1.11 -9.87 -3.59
N GLU A 151 -0.67 -11.09 -3.89
CA GLU A 151 -1.15 -11.88 -5.05
C GLU A 151 -2.68 -12.02 -5.16
N ARG A 152 -3.40 -11.96 -4.02
CA ARG A 152 -4.87 -12.04 -3.99
C ARG A 152 -5.58 -10.76 -4.44
N TYR A 153 -4.83 -9.67 -4.55
CA TYR A 153 -5.33 -8.31 -4.78
C TYR A 153 -4.71 -7.64 -6.02
N VAL A 154 -3.53 -8.08 -6.44
CA VAL A 154 -2.85 -7.63 -7.65
C VAL A 154 -1.92 -8.74 -8.15
N ASP A 155 -1.92 -8.96 -9.47
CA ASP A 155 -1.03 -9.94 -10.08
C ASP A 155 0.41 -9.41 -10.09
N TYR A 156 1.39 -10.30 -9.87
CA TYR A 156 2.79 -9.89 -9.86
C TYR A 156 3.25 -9.35 -11.23
N GLU A 157 2.69 -9.87 -12.32
CA GLU A 157 2.94 -9.38 -13.69
C GLU A 157 2.54 -7.91 -13.86
N ASP A 158 1.43 -7.50 -13.24
CA ASP A 158 1.01 -6.09 -13.27
C ASP A 158 2.01 -5.16 -12.56
N LEU A 159 2.66 -5.63 -11.49
CA LEU A 159 3.71 -4.89 -10.80
C LEU A 159 4.94 -4.73 -11.70
N LEU A 160 5.34 -5.80 -12.39
CA LEU A 160 6.43 -5.77 -13.36
C LEU A 160 6.14 -4.83 -14.52
N ASP A 161 4.92 -4.87 -15.07
CA ASP A 161 4.53 -4.02 -16.19
C ASP A 161 4.44 -2.55 -15.78
N ALA A 162 3.98 -2.25 -14.56
CA ALA A 162 4.05 -0.90 -14.01
C ALA A 162 5.49 -0.41 -13.88
N ALA A 163 6.41 -1.24 -13.38
CA ALA A 163 7.83 -0.90 -13.28
C ALA A 163 8.44 -0.59 -14.66
N LYS A 164 8.21 -1.46 -15.66
CA LYS A 164 8.67 -1.26 -17.05
C LYS A 164 8.14 0.03 -17.65
N ALA A 165 6.86 0.35 -17.40
CA ALA A 165 6.24 1.57 -17.89
C ALA A 165 6.81 2.85 -17.26
N THR A 166 7.43 2.75 -16.08
CA THR A 166 8.09 3.87 -15.39
C THR A 166 9.61 3.91 -15.54
N SER A 167 10.24 2.81 -15.98
CA SER A 167 11.70 2.69 -16.13
C SER A 167 12.22 3.16 -17.50
N VAL A 168 11.58 4.16 -18.12
CA VAL A 168 11.99 4.65 -19.45
C VAL A 168 13.15 5.63 -19.33
N ASP A 169 14.32 5.20 -19.84
CA ASP A 169 15.58 5.87 -20.22
C ASP A 169 16.00 7.18 -19.50
#